data_AF-A0A174KEK7-F1
#
_entry.id   AF-A0A174KEK7-F1
#
_cell.length_a   1.000
_cell.length_b   1.000
_cell.length_c   1.000
_cell.angle_alpha   90.00
_cell.angle_beta   90.00
_cell.angle_gamma   90.00
#
_symmetry.space_group_name_H-M   'P 1'
#
loop_
_entity.id
_entity.type
_entity.pdbx_description
1 polymer ?
#
loop_
_entity_poly.entity_id
_entity_poly.type
_entity_poly.pdbx_seq_one_letter_code
_entity_poly.pdbx_strand_id
1 'polypeptide(L)'
;MKKGKIMLLGLAVLAAASVGTTWAAWSQVIRTGNEYRVPRYKTSLEEHFRQPDDWQPGITTQKQVWVSNSLKAEDGSLESGVPAIARVEIHQSWIRRENVYVLDQDGNETAVPPLEGEALPPDFVTDQGERQYAAIPAFNKESVMVLRSGMAQDAGMRLNLPYADKVEEAREKWLLVDEEPSETGNYILYYIGVIQPGEDSPVFLESVTMNPLLENTITGKDTYYEKTEDGYKQITVTRTNAKYGYDSSRYTMDIKATTVQATKAAVEHTFTGGFNQEVIRYLADQVADPGVYDASGLEKKLTLVYNWGSQRLEYVPYRSGTGEEEGNWFMSFTDMVPGGIYKDRLKVENTTSNQTARVYMRIDPRVQEQIKDELLEKITMKVTFQGSVLYEGKVTGARYGEGENLQELIPLCYLKSGTSEEIQVELQLDSSITCDPVTGACIYADQLAKIDWEFMIQTFSENGGGGGGGGGGGRGRGRRSVTTLTTIDDEAVPQAVMIPDPEIPLASLPKTGDTTPLLMLGAMTAVSFLLLSALGILWIRMRRKEDKA
;
A
#
# COMPACT_ATOMS: atom_id res chain seq x y z
N MET A 1 47.14 -62.58 27.71
CA MET A 1 47.51 -62.01 26.38
C MET A 1 46.22 -61.46 25.76
N LYS A 2 45.94 -60.16 25.86
CA LYS A 2 46.28 -59.03 24.96
C LYS A 2 45.48 -58.99 23.62
N LYS A 3 44.74 -57.87 23.48
CA LYS A 3 44.23 -57.15 22.28
C LYS A 3 42.97 -57.73 21.60
N GLY A 4 41.94 -56.96 21.23
CA GLY A 4 41.64 -55.52 21.32
C GLY A 4 40.46 -55.15 20.39
N LYS A 5 39.58 -54.24 20.86
CA LYS A 5 38.66 -53.25 20.19
C LYS A 5 37.90 -53.69 18.90
N ILE A 6 36.61 -53.35 18.67
CA ILE A 6 36.06 -52.01 18.35
C ILE A 6 34.50 -52.12 18.28
N MET A 7 33.81 -51.11 18.81
CA MET A 7 32.36 -50.83 18.68
C MET A 7 31.95 -50.49 17.24
N LEU A 8 30.73 -50.89 16.84
CA LEU A 8 29.98 -50.26 15.75
C LEU A 8 28.48 -50.35 16.02
N LEU A 9 27.98 -49.41 16.82
CA LEU A 9 26.57 -49.04 16.93
C LEU A 9 26.53 -47.54 16.62
N GLY A 10 26.27 -47.21 15.35
CA GLY A 10 26.25 -45.82 14.89
C GLY A 10 26.18 -45.73 13.38
N LEU A 11 24.96 -45.58 12.84
CA LEU A 11 24.66 -44.93 11.56
C LEU A 11 23.14 -44.90 11.33
N ALA A 12 22.46 -43.95 11.98
CA ALA A 12 21.09 -43.54 11.63
C ALA A 12 20.77 -42.07 12.03
N VAL A 13 21.77 -41.18 12.10
CA VAL A 13 21.56 -39.76 12.49
C VAL A 13 22.07 -38.75 11.44
N LEU A 14 22.47 -39.18 10.25
CA LEU A 14 22.99 -38.27 9.22
C LEU A 14 21.96 -37.82 8.18
N ALA A 15 20.76 -37.44 8.65
CA ALA A 15 19.80 -36.65 7.85
C ALA A 15 19.05 -35.58 8.67
N ALA A 16 19.41 -35.36 9.94
CA ALA A 16 18.81 -34.34 10.82
C ALA A 16 19.86 -33.36 11.37
N ALA A 17 20.89 -33.04 10.56
CA ALA A 17 22.03 -32.24 10.98
C ALA A 17 22.30 -31.04 10.04
N SER A 18 21.24 -30.39 9.55
CA SER A 18 21.33 -29.06 8.93
C SER A 18 20.47 -27.98 9.59
N VAL A 19 19.75 -28.26 10.69
CA VAL A 19 19.01 -27.26 11.49
C VAL A 19 19.14 -27.48 13.02
N GLY A 20 19.95 -28.43 13.47
CA GLY A 20 19.81 -29.01 14.81
C GLY A 20 21.01 -28.91 15.74
N THR A 21 21.52 -27.72 16.07
CA THR A 21 22.45 -27.56 17.22
C THR A 21 22.38 -26.18 17.89
N THR A 22 21.19 -25.75 18.36
CA THR A 22 21.09 -24.65 19.36
C THR A 22 19.81 -24.66 20.22
N TRP A 23 18.94 -25.67 20.08
CA TRP A 23 17.67 -25.72 20.82
C TRP A 23 17.77 -26.17 22.29
N ALA A 24 18.95 -26.59 22.76
CA ALA A 24 19.13 -27.22 24.09
C ALA A 24 19.12 -26.25 25.29
N ALA A 25 19.05 -24.93 25.07
CA ALA A 25 19.16 -23.91 26.14
C ALA A 25 17.85 -23.16 26.44
N TRP A 26 16.77 -23.40 25.71
CA TRP A 26 15.50 -22.66 25.87
C TRP A 26 14.51 -23.46 26.69
N SER A 27 13.83 -22.80 27.63
CA SER A 27 12.80 -23.50 28.40
C SER A 27 11.51 -23.62 27.59
N GLN A 28 11.11 -22.58 26.82
CA GLN A 28 9.83 -22.52 26.08
C GLN A 28 9.85 -21.56 24.88
N VAL A 29 8.93 -21.81 23.94
CA VAL A 29 8.68 -20.99 22.74
C VAL A 29 7.18 -20.73 22.60
N ILE A 30 6.77 -19.49 22.38
CA ILE A 30 5.42 -19.12 21.90
C ILE A 30 5.53 -18.51 20.52
N ARG A 31 4.60 -18.89 19.64
CA ARG A 31 4.37 -18.22 18.35
C ARG A 31 3.09 -17.40 18.43
N THR A 32 3.10 -16.21 17.85
CA THR A 32 1.93 -15.35 17.68
C THR A 32 1.80 -14.96 16.21
N GLY A 33 0.65 -15.22 15.61
CA GLY A 33 0.35 -14.88 14.23
C GLY A 33 0.15 -13.38 14.04
N ASN A 34 0.49 -12.90 12.85
CA ASN A 34 0.22 -11.55 12.40
C ASN A 34 -0.27 -11.58 10.96
N GLU A 35 -1.28 -10.78 10.66
CA GLU A 35 -1.90 -10.75 9.33
C GLU A 35 -2.12 -9.32 8.85
N TYR A 36 -1.85 -9.14 7.57
CA TYR A 36 -1.86 -7.88 6.88
C TYR A 36 -2.63 -8.04 5.58
N ARG A 37 -3.60 -7.17 5.35
CA ARG A 37 -4.36 -7.16 4.09
C ARG A 37 -4.69 -5.73 3.71
N VAL A 38 -4.51 -5.45 2.42
CA VAL A 38 -5.03 -4.25 1.78
C VAL A 38 -6.42 -4.62 1.22
N PRO A 39 -7.51 -3.92 1.58
CA PRO A 39 -8.82 -4.17 1.00
C PRO A 39 -8.81 -3.98 -0.52
N ARG A 40 -9.93 -4.28 -1.17
CA ARG A 40 -10.09 -3.86 -2.57
C ARG A 40 -10.19 -2.34 -2.66
N TYR A 41 -9.67 -1.75 -3.74
CA TYR A 41 -9.63 -0.30 -3.95
C TYR A 41 -9.77 0.04 -5.43
N LYS A 42 -10.87 -0.39 -6.05
CA LYS A 42 -11.11 -0.12 -7.47
C LYS A 42 -12.28 0.83 -7.64
N THR A 43 -12.01 1.95 -8.30
CA THR A 43 -12.98 2.99 -8.67
C THR A 43 -13.20 2.97 -10.20
N SER A 44 -14.24 3.66 -10.66
CA SER A 44 -14.47 3.93 -12.09
C SER A 44 -14.80 5.39 -12.35
N LEU A 45 -14.51 5.82 -13.58
CA LEU A 45 -15.13 7.00 -14.17
C LEU A 45 -16.33 6.50 -14.97
N GLU A 46 -17.52 6.92 -14.57
CA GLU A 46 -18.77 6.52 -15.20
C GLU A 46 -19.31 7.66 -16.04
N GLU A 47 -19.96 7.31 -17.16
CA GLU A 47 -20.60 8.28 -18.03
C GLU A 47 -21.94 7.82 -18.58
N HIS A 48 -22.87 8.77 -18.71
CA HIS A 48 -24.04 8.64 -19.56
C HIS A 48 -23.88 9.55 -20.76
N PHE A 49 -23.45 8.95 -21.87
CA PHE A 49 -23.20 9.65 -23.11
C PHE A 49 -23.73 8.84 -24.29
N ARG A 50 -24.39 9.53 -25.22
CA ARG A 50 -24.73 8.99 -26.53
C ARG A 50 -24.16 9.93 -27.58
N GLN A 51 -23.18 9.43 -28.32
CA GLN A 51 -22.57 10.19 -29.40
C GLN A 51 -23.65 10.55 -30.45
N PRO A 52 -23.80 11.84 -30.81
CA PRO A 52 -24.64 12.25 -31.92
C PRO A 52 -23.99 11.92 -33.26
N ASP A 53 -24.80 11.70 -34.29
CA ASP A 53 -24.31 11.41 -35.65
C ASP A 53 -23.55 12.62 -36.23
N ASP A 54 -24.00 13.83 -35.90
CA ASP A 54 -23.37 15.09 -36.27
C ASP A 54 -23.37 16.11 -35.14
N TRP A 55 -22.22 16.76 -34.94
CA TRP A 55 -22.09 17.87 -34.01
C TRP A 55 -22.30 19.18 -34.79
N GLN A 56 -23.40 19.87 -34.51
CA GLN A 56 -23.73 21.15 -35.16
C GLN A 56 -23.53 22.32 -34.18
N PRO A 57 -23.12 23.50 -34.67
CA PRO A 57 -23.08 24.73 -33.87
C PRO A 57 -24.42 24.98 -33.14
N GLY A 58 -24.34 25.38 -31.87
CA GLY A 58 -25.52 25.66 -31.03
C GLY A 58 -26.23 24.43 -30.46
N ILE A 59 -25.86 23.21 -30.86
CA ILE A 59 -26.47 22.00 -30.32
C ILE A 59 -25.78 21.59 -29.01
N THR A 60 -26.61 21.34 -28.00
CA THR A 60 -26.22 20.78 -26.71
C THR A 60 -26.37 19.26 -26.73
N THR A 61 -25.29 18.55 -26.41
CA THR A 61 -25.26 17.10 -26.31
C THR A 61 -25.12 16.68 -24.85
N GLN A 62 -26.05 15.87 -24.36
CA GLN A 62 -26.03 15.37 -22.98
C GLN A 62 -24.82 14.44 -22.76
N LYS A 63 -24.08 14.69 -21.69
CA LYS A 63 -22.93 13.90 -21.24
C LYS A 63 -22.82 14.05 -19.73
N GLN A 64 -23.39 13.11 -18.98
CA GLN A 64 -23.26 13.09 -17.52
C GLN A 64 -22.04 12.30 -17.12
N VAL A 65 -21.21 12.82 -16.22
CA VAL A 65 -19.96 12.18 -15.81
C VAL A 65 -19.73 12.31 -14.30
N TRP A 66 -19.33 11.21 -13.66
CA TRP A 66 -19.02 11.14 -12.23
C TRP A 66 -17.97 10.05 -11.94
N VAL A 67 -17.35 10.11 -10.76
CA VAL A 67 -16.46 9.06 -10.25
C VAL A 67 -17.25 8.15 -9.32
N SER A 68 -17.16 6.85 -9.54
CA SER A 68 -17.86 5.83 -8.75
C SER A 68 -16.89 5.05 -7.86
N ASN A 69 -17.26 4.89 -6.60
CA ASN A 69 -16.65 3.96 -5.65
C ASN A 69 -17.64 2.83 -5.29
N SER A 70 -18.62 2.58 -6.17
CA SER A 70 -19.72 1.63 -5.95
C SER A 70 -19.68 0.41 -6.87
N LEU A 71 -18.59 0.25 -7.64
CA LEU A 71 -18.35 -0.91 -8.48
C LEU A 71 -18.53 -2.22 -7.71
N LYS A 72 -19.17 -3.20 -8.36
CA LYS A 72 -19.39 -4.54 -7.81
C LYS A 72 -18.67 -5.59 -8.62
N ALA A 73 -18.13 -6.58 -7.92
CA ALA A 73 -17.57 -7.79 -8.49
C ALA A 73 -18.70 -8.72 -8.97
N GLU A 74 -18.33 -9.81 -9.66
CA GLU A 74 -19.30 -10.80 -10.16
C GLU A 74 -20.15 -11.44 -9.06
N ASP A 75 -19.62 -11.54 -7.84
CA ASP A 75 -20.31 -12.08 -6.66
C ASP A 75 -21.21 -11.04 -5.96
N GLY A 76 -21.27 -9.81 -6.46
CA GLY A 76 -22.05 -8.70 -5.91
C GLY A 76 -21.39 -7.96 -4.74
N SER A 77 -20.18 -8.37 -4.31
CA SER A 77 -19.37 -7.63 -3.34
C SER A 77 -18.81 -6.34 -3.95
N LEU A 78 -18.49 -5.35 -3.11
CA LEU A 78 -17.86 -4.12 -3.59
C LEU A 78 -16.41 -4.38 -4.04
N GLU A 79 -16.05 -3.77 -5.16
CA GLU A 79 -14.67 -3.75 -5.68
C GLU A 79 -13.79 -2.72 -4.95
N SER A 80 -14.38 -1.96 -4.03
CA SER A 80 -13.66 -1.05 -3.15
C SER A 80 -14.20 -1.14 -1.73
N GLY A 81 -13.31 -1.38 -0.78
CA GLY A 81 -13.57 -1.36 0.66
C GLY A 81 -12.98 -0.14 1.35
N VAL A 82 -12.42 0.81 0.60
CA VAL A 82 -11.73 1.99 1.14
C VAL A 82 -12.31 3.29 0.60
N PRO A 83 -12.38 4.36 1.42
CA PRO A 83 -12.81 5.66 0.95
C PRO A 83 -11.80 6.26 -0.02
N ALA A 84 -12.28 7.03 -1.01
CA ALA A 84 -11.46 7.59 -2.07
C ALA A 84 -11.61 9.12 -2.20
N ILE A 85 -10.55 9.76 -2.67
CA ILE A 85 -10.54 11.16 -3.13
C ILE A 85 -10.19 11.17 -4.61
N ALA A 86 -10.83 12.05 -5.37
CA ALA A 86 -10.72 12.08 -6.83
C ALA A 86 -10.18 13.41 -7.36
N ARG A 87 -9.32 13.30 -8.38
CA ARG A 87 -8.93 14.37 -9.30
C ARG A 87 -9.40 13.99 -10.70
N VAL A 88 -9.97 14.92 -11.43
CA VAL A 88 -10.38 14.75 -12.82
C VAL A 88 -9.61 15.72 -13.71
N GLU A 89 -9.16 15.23 -14.85
CA GLU A 89 -8.59 16.01 -15.94
C GLU A 89 -9.45 15.83 -17.19
N ILE A 90 -9.91 16.95 -17.77
CA ILE A 90 -10.71 16.97 -19.00
C ILE A 90 -9.85 17.61 -20.09
N HIS A 91 -9.52 16.86 -21.13
CA HIS A 91 -8.80 17.32 -22.29
C HIS A 91 -9.75 17.49 -23.48
N GLN A 92 -9.80 18.70 -24.04
CA GLN A 92 -10.58 18.98 -25.25
C GLN A 92 -9.65 19.18 -26.45
N SER A 93 -9.94 18.49 -27.55
CA SER A 93 -9.14 18.55 -28.77
C SER A 93 -10.02 18.74 -30.00
N TRP A 94 -9.53 19.57 -30.92
CA TRP A 94 -10.12 19.81 -32.23
C TRP A 94 -9.08 19.53 -33.29
N ILE A 95 -9.30 18.50 -34.11
CA ILE A 95 -8.35 18.12 -35.18
C ILE A 95 -9.02 18.27 -36.53
N ARG A 96 -8.39 19.01 -37.45
CA ARG A 96 -8.88 19.16 -38.82
C ARG A 96 -8.90 17.79 -39.52
N ARG A 97 -10.02 17.41 -40.14
CA ARG A 97 -10.18 16.11 -40.83
C ARG A 97 -9.79 16.13 -42.29
N GLU A 98 -9.74 17.30 -42.92
CA GLU A 98 -9.39 17.47 -44.33
C GLU A 98 -8.88 18.90 -44.58
N ASN A 99 -8.10 19.10 -45.63
CA ASN A 99 -7.67 20.44 -46.04
C ASN A 99 -8.87 21.24 -46.53
N VAL A 100 -9.04 22.45 -46.00
CA VAL A 100 -10.03 23.42 -46.47
C VAL A 100 -9.33 24.45 -47.35
N TYR A 101 -9.94 24.79 -48.49
CA TYR A 101 -9.37 25.69 -49.48
C TYR A 101 -10.21 26.96 -49.64
N VAL A 102 -9.54 28.11 -49.78
CA VAL A 102 -10.14 29.35 -50.26
C VAL A 102 -9.75 29.57 -51.72
N LEU A 103 -10.72 29.97 -52.53
CA LEU A 103 -10.52 30.33 -53.92
C LEU A 103 -10.30 31.85 -54.02
N ASP A 104 -9.25 32.27 -54.70
CA ASP A 104 -9.06 33.70 -55.04
C ASP A 104 -9.96 34.14 -56.22
N GLN A 105 -9.87 35.42 -56.60
CA GLN A 105 -10.66 35.99 -57.70
C GLN A 105 -10.33 35.38 -59.07
N ASP A 106 -9.17 34.74 -59.20
CA ASP A 106 -8.68 34.09 -60.42
C ASP A 106 -8.97 32.57 -60.41
N GLY A 107 -9.54 32.04 -59.33
CA GLY A 107 -9.90 30.63 -59.16
C GLY A 107 -8.76 29.74 -58.64
N ASN A 108 -7.67 30.31 -58.12
CA ASN A 108 -6.61 29.51 -57.50
C ASN A 108 -6.99 29.10 -56.08
N GLU A 109 -6.71 27.85 -55.74
CA GLU A 109 -6.94 27.29 -54.41
C GLU A 109 -5.75 27.57 -53.48
N THR A 110 -6.01 28.14 -52.32
CA THR A 110 -5.04 28.27 -51.22
C THR A 110 -5.58 27.52 -50.01
N ALA A 111 -4.77 26.61 -49.45
CA ALA A 111 -5.15 25.88 -48.25
C ALA A 111 -5.21 26.82 -47.03
N VAL A 112 -6.23 26.64 -46.19
CA VAL A 112 -6.47 27.41 -44.97
C VAL A 112 -5.93 26.63 -43.77
N PRO A 113 -4.88 27.11 -43.09
CA PRO A 113 -4.44 26.52 -41.84
C PRO A 113 -5.53 26.63 -40.75
N PRO A 114 -5.60 25.68 -39.81
CA PRO A 114 -4.79 24.45 -39.74
C PRO A 114 -5.17 23.43 -40.82
N LEU A 115 -4.15 22.73 -41.35
CA LEU A 115 -4.26 21.69 -42.39
C LEU A 115 -4.79 20.37 -41.82
N GLU A 116 -5.13 19.41 -42.67
CA GLU A 116 -5.54 18.07 -42.26
C GLU A 116 -4.57 17.45 -41.24
N GLY A 117 -5.13 16.97 -40.12
CA GLY A 117 -4.38 16.40 -39.00
C GLY A 117 -3.82 17.43 -38.01
N GLU A 118 -3.88 18.73 -38.32
CA GLU A 118 -3.43 19.78 -37.40
C GLU A 118 -4.53 20.18 -36.41
N ALA A 119 -4.10 20.66 -35.24
CA ALA A 119 -4.98 21.04 -34.15
C ALA A 119 -5.51 22.47 -34.31
N LEU A 120 -6.78 22.67 -33.97
CA LEU A 120 -7.37 23.97 -33.70
C LEU A 120 -7.35 24.24 -32.17
N PRO A 121 -7.22 25.51 -31.76
CA PRO A 121 -7.33 25.87 -30.35
C PRO A 121 -8.70 25.49 -29.76
N PRO A 122 -8.83 25.33 -28.44
CA PRO A 122 -10.12 25.08 -27.79
C PRO A 122 -11.02 26.34 -27.74
N ASP A 123 -10.47 27.51 -28.01
CA ASP A 123 -11.11 28.82 -28.03
C ASP A 123 -10.79 29.60 -29.32
N PHE A 124 -11.58 30.64 -29.59
CA PHE A 124 -11.36 31.54 -30.73
C PHE A 124 -11.68 32.99 -30.37
N VAL A 125 -11.13 33.91 -31.14
CA VAL A 125 -11.41 35.36 -31.01
C VAL A 125 -12.49 35.74 -32.01
N THR A 126 -13.58 36.31 -31.50
CA THR A 126 -14.68 36.83 -32.31
C THR A 126 -14.28 38.11 -33.06
N ASP A 127 -15.10 38.54 -34.02
CA ASP A 127 -14.87 39.77 -34.80
C ASP A 127 -14.86 41.04 -33.93
N GLN A 128 -15.43 40.94 -32.72
CA GLN A 128 -15.46 42.01 -31.72
C GLN A 128 -14.20 42.02 -30.84
N GLY A 129 -13.27 41.08 -31.04
CA GLY A 129 -12.05 40.94 -30.25
C GLY A 129 -12.23 40.16 -28.95
N GLU A 130 -13.40 39.53 -28.73
CA GLU A 130 -13.67 38.75 -27.52
C GLU A 130 -13.30 37.28 -27.70
N ARG A 131 -12.63 36.68 -26.71
CA ARG A 131 -12.35 35.23 -26.66
C ARG A 131 -13.58 34.44 -26.23
N GLN A 132 -13.84 33.31 -26.90
CA GLN A 132 -14.90 32.36 -26.57
C GLN A 132 -14.49 30.91 -26.82
N TYR A 133 -15.05 29.98 -26.05
CA TYR A 133 -14.87 28.54 -26.26
C TYR A 133 -15.46 28.08 -27.60
N ALA A 134 -14.79 27.16 -28.29
CA ALA A 134 -15.37 26.44 -29.42
C ALA A 134 -16.39 25.37 -28.96
N ALA A 135 -16.08 24.66 -27.88
CA ALA A 135 -16.99 23.75 -27.18
C ALA A 135 -17.14 24.19 -25.72
N ILE A 136 -18.37 24.43 -25.29
CA ILE A 136 -18.69 24.92 -23.95
C ILE A 136 -19.11 23.73 -23.08
N PRO A 137 -18.27 23.30 -22.11
CA PRO A 137 -18.67 22.30 -21.13
C PRO A 137 -19.71 22.89 -20.16
N ALA A 138 -20.83 22.20 -19.99
CA ALA A 138 -21.86 22.56 -19.01
C ALA A 138 -21.63 21.75 -17.73
N PHE A 139 -20.93 22.36 -16.78
CA PHE A 139 -20.72 21.79 -15.45
C PHE A 139 -21.98 21.95 -14.58
N ASN A 140 -22.23 20.97 -13.71
CA ASN A 140 -23.35 21.01 -12.77
C ASN A 140 -23.13 22.13 -11.74
N LYS A 141 -23.96 23.18 -11.77
CA LYS A 141 -23.78 24.38 -10.93
C LYS A 141 -24.03 24.16 -9.44
N GLU A 142 -24.71 23.07 -9.07
CA GLU A 142 -24.95 22.73 -7.68
C GLU A 142 -23.73 22.02 -7.08
N SER A 143 -23.03 21.26 -7.91
CA SER A 143 -21.96 20.33 -7.54
C SER A 143 -20.57 20.80 -7.93
N VAL A 144 -20.43 21.84 -8.76
CA VAL A 144 -19.14 22.37 -9.23
C VAL A 144 -19.00 23.84 -8.86
N MET A 145 -17.87 24.20 -8.28
CA MET A 145 -17.45 25.56 -7.98
C MET A 145 -16.12 25.88 -8.66
N VAL A 146 -15.85 27.15 -8.90
CA VAL A 146 -14.56 27.63 -9.43
C VAL A 146 -13.79 28.30 -8.32
N LEU A 147 -12.49 28.00 -8.18
CA LEU A 147 -11.64 28.76 -7.28
C LEU A 147 -11.49 30.20 -7.78
N ARG A 148 -11.72 31.22 -6.94
CA ARG A 148 -11.74 32.62 -7.40
C ARG A 148 -10.45 33.03 -8.13
N SER A 149 -9.31 32.46 -7.78
CA SER A 149 -8.04 32.72 -8.46
C SER A 149 -8.00 32.25 -9.92
N GLY A 150 -8.78 31.24 -10.29
CA GLY A 150 -8.88 30.73 -11.65
C GLY A 150 -10.12 31.21 -12.41
N MET A 151 -10.74 32.29 -11.93
CA MET A 151 -11.78 32.99 -12.68
C MET A 151 -11.22 33.52 -14.00
N ALA A 152 -11.91 33.23 -15.11
CA ALA A 152 -11.50 33.75 -16.42
C ALA A 152 -11.54 35.28 -16.47
N GLN A 153 -10.52 35.89 -17.07
CA GLN A 153 -10.45 37.34 -17.22
C GLN A 153 -11.44 37.82 -18.28
N ASP A 154 -11.47 37.11 -19.41
CA ASP A 154 -12.37 37.36 -20.52
C ASP A 154 -13.80 36.91 -20.20
N ALA A 155 -14.78 37.80 -20.36
CA ALA A 155 -16.17 37.49 -20.04
C ALA A 155 -16.73 36.34 -20.90
N GLY A 156 -16.29 36.22 -22.16
CA GLY A 156 -16.65 35.12 -23.06
C GLY A 156 -16.04 33.77 -22.69
N MET A 157 -15.09 33.75 -21.75
CA MET A 157 -14.47 32.55 -21.18
C MET A 157 -15.03 32.19 -19.80
N ARG A 158 -16.07 32.88 -19.31
CA ARG A 158 -16.70 32.52 -18.02
C ARG A 158 -17.74 31.42 -18.19
N LEU A 159 -17.63 30.37 -17.37
CA LEU A 159 -18.55 29.23 -17.35
C LEU A 159 -19.80 29.50 -16.50
N ASN A 160 -19.87 30.67 -15.84
CA ASN A 160 -20.99 31.10 -15.00
C ASN A 160 -21.30 30.10 -13.86
N LEU A 161 -20.24 29.57 -13.26
CA LEU A 161 -20.27 28.71 -12.08
C LEU A 161 -20.20 29.56 -10.80
N PRO A 162 -20.69 29.04 -9.66
CA PRO A 162 -20.42 29.65 -8.37
C PRO A 162 -18.93 29.67 -8.06
N TYR A 163 -18.44 30.74 -7.43
CA TYR A 163 -17.04 30.88 -7.05
C TYR A 163 -16.84 30.58 -5.56
N ALA A 164 -15.72 29.94 -5.25
CA ALA A 164 -15.20 29.74 -3.92
C ALA A 164 -14.02 30.69 -3.69
N ASP A 165 -14.08 31.50 -2.63
CA ASP A 165 -12.96 32.36 -2.22
C ASP A 165 -11.82 31.54 -1.59
N LYS A 166 -12.16 30.38 -1.02
CA LYS A 166 -11.26 29.42 -0.40
C LYS A 166 -11.67 27.99 -0.74
N VAL A 167 -10.72 27.07 -0.74
CA VAL A 167 -10.97 25.64 -1.03
C VAL A 167 -12.06 25.05 -0.13
N GLU A 168 -12.09 25.43 1.15
CA GLU A 168 -13.08 24.97 2.14
C GLU A 168 -14.54 25.22 1.74
N GLU A 169 -14.82 26.30 1.01
CA GLU A 169 -16.19 26.64 0.60
C GLU A 169 -16.75 25.67 -0.42
N ALA A 170 -15.88 24.90 -1.10
CA ALA A 170 -16.24 23.87 -2.05
C ALA A 170 -16.38 22.48 -1.41
N ARG A 171 -16.47 22.36 -0.08
CA ARG A 171 -16.63 21.07 0.59
C ARG A 171 -17.81 20.26 0.04
N GLU A 172 -17.58 18.96 -0.17
CA GLU A 172 -18.50 18.00 -0.81
C GLU A 172 -18.86 18.33 -2.27
N LYS A 173 -18.12 19.24 -2.90
CA LYS A 173 -18.28 19.63 -4.30
C LYS A 173 -16.99 19.44 -5.09
N TRP A 174 -17.11 19.49 -6.40
CA TRP A 174 -15.98 19.58 -7.31
C TRP A 174 -15.50 21.03 -7.37
N LEU A 175 -14.20 21.22 -7.19
CA LEU A 175 -13.53 22.50 -7.37
C LEU A 175 -12.79 22.48 -8.70
N LEU A 176 -13.30 23.24 -9.67
CA LEU A 176 -12.60 23.58 -10.90
C LEU A 176 -11.53 24.63 -10.57
N VAL A 177 -10.28 24.30 -10.91
CA VAL A 177 -9.14 25.16 -10.57
C VAL A 177 -9.14 26.43 -11.41
N ASP A 178 -9.30 26.27 -12.74
CA ASP A 178 -9.27 27.35 -13.72
C ASP A 178 -10.42 27.19 -14.73
N GLU A 179 -11.09 28.30 -15.04
CA GLU A 179 -12.07 28.34 -16.14
C GLU A 179 -11.37 28.34 -17.49
N GLU A 180 -10.22 29.00 -17.60
CA GLU A 180 -9.44 28.96 -18.83
C GLU A 180 -8.68 27.63 -18.91
N PRO A 181 -8.87 26.84 -19.98
CA PRO A 181 -8.12 25.61 -20.15
C PRO A 181 -6.64 25.93 -20.31
N SER A 182 -5.78 24.98 -19.92
CA SER A 182 -4.33 25.11 -20.18
C SER A 182 -4.04 25.29 -21.67
N GLU A 183 -2.80 25.63 -22.02
CA GLU A 183 -2.34 25.70 -23.43
C GLU A 183 -2.63 24.40 -24.22
N THR A 184 -2.75 23.27 -23.52
CA THR A 184 -3.07 21.96 -24.07
C THR A 184 -4.58 21.63 -24.04
N GLY A 185 -5.44 22.54 -23.62
CA GLY A 185 -6.89 22.31 -23.59
C GLY A 185 -7.42 21.59 -22.34
N ASN A 186 -6.67 21.58 -21.24
CA ASN A 186 -7.01 20.79 -20.05
C ASN A 186 -7.73 21.61 -18.98
N TYR A 187 -8.79 21.02 -18.40
CA TYR A 187 -9.41 21.45 -17.14
C TYR A 187 -9.02 20.49 -16.03
N ILE A 188 -8.82 21.00 -14.82
CA ILE A 188 -8.52 20.19 -13.64
C ILE A 188 -9.57 20.44 -12.57
N LEU A 189 -10.21 19.36 -12.11
CA LEU A 189 -11.17 19.37 -11.02
C LEU A 189 -10.68 18.49 -9.88
N TYR A 190 -10.88 18.95 -8.64
CA TYR A 190 -10.69 18.14 -7.44
C TYR A 190 -12.03 17.98 -6.73
N TYR A 191 -12.35 16.75 -6.32
CA TYR A 191 -13.48 16.54 -5.43
C TYR A 191 -13.05 16.89 -4.00
N ILE A 192 -13.62 17.95 -3.42
CA ILE A 192 -13.30 18.43 -2.07
C ILE A 192 -14.15 17.66 -1.04
N GLY A 193 -14.03 16.34 -1.06
CA GLY A 193 -14.77 15.43 -0.22
C GLY A 193 -14.19 14.03 -0.29
N VAL A 194 -14.84 13.11 0.42
CA VAL A 194 -14.47 11.69 0.43
C VAL A 194 -15.62 10.89 -0.16
N ILE A 195 -15.34 10.06 -1.16
CA ILE A 195 -16.29 9.14 -1.77
C ILE A 195 -16.22 7.83 -0.97
N GLN A 196 -17.24 7.54 -0.16
CA GLN A 196 -17.23 6.32 0.67
C GLN A 196 -17.37 5.05 -0.19
N PRO A 197 -16.96 3.88 0.31
CA PRO A 197 -17.24 2.60 -0.34
C PRO A 197 -18.74 2.44 -0.60
N GLY A 198 -19.11 2.13 -1.84
CA GLY A 198 -20.51 2.00 -2.25
C GLY A 198 -21.21 3.31 -2.64
N GLU A 199 -20.51 4.44 -2.62
CA GLU A 199 -21.04 5.75 -3.02
C GLU A 199 -20.41 6.25 -4.32
N ASP A 200 -21.05 7.27 -4.90
CA ASP A 200 -20.61 7.97 -6.09
C ASP A 200 -20.37 9.45 -5.75
N SER A 201 -19.40 10.07 -6.42
CA SER A 201 -19.28 11.52 -6.40
C SER A 201 -20.52 12.18 -7.04
N PRO A 202 -20.83 13.44 -6.72
CA PRO A 202 -21.78 14.22 -7.51
C PRO A 202 -21.38 14.29 -8.99
N VAL A 203 -22.37 14.33 -9.88
CA VAL A 203 -22.13 14.55 -11.32
C VAL A 203 -21.49 15.93 -11.52
N PHE A 204 -20.33 15.98 -12.18
CA PHE A 204 -19.63 17.24 -12.42
C PHE A 204 -19.90 17.85 -13.79
N LEU A 205 -20.06 17.02 -14.83
CA LEU A 205 -20.39 17.46 -16.19
C LEU A 205 -21.79 16.98 -16.55
N GLU A 206 -22.60 17.82 -17.18
CA GLU A 206 -23.99 17.46 -17.59
C GLU A 206 -24.15 17.38 -19.11
N SER A 207 -23.46 18.26 -19.84
CA SER A 207 -23.54 18.32 -21.29
C SER A 207 -22.37 19.12 -21.88
N VAL A 208 -22.26 19.09 -23.20
CA VAL A 208 -21.33 19.93 -23.97
C VAL A 208 -22.12 20.61 -25.08
N THR A 209 -21.92 21.92 -25.26
CA THR A 209 -22.57 22.70 -26.32
C THR A 209 -21.54 23.21 -27.30
N MET A 210 -21.73 22.93 -28.59
CA MET A 210 -20.90 23.57 -29.63
C MET A 210 -21.25 25.05 -29.70
N ASN A 211 -20.27 25.93 -29.72
CA ASN A 211 -20.55 27.37 -29.71
C ASN A 211 -21.36 27.76 -30.96
N PRO A 212 -22.51 28.45 -30.82
CA PRO A 212 -23.35 28.83 -31.95
C PRO A 212 -22.64 29.78 -32.93
N LEU A 213 -21.61 30.52 -32.49
CA LEU A 213 -20.85 31.39 -33.38
C LEU A 213 -19.95 30.62 -34.37
N LEU A 214 -19.80 29.30 -34.20
CA LEU A 214 -19.11 28.43 -35.17
C LEU A 214 -19.90 28.22 -36.47
N GLU A 215 -21.08 28.83 -36.61
CA GLU A 215 -21.87 28.82 -37.84
C GLU A 215 -21.06 29.16 -39.11
N ASN A 216 -21.47 28.55 -40.22
CA ASN A 216 -20.87 28.79 -41.53
C ASN A 216 -21.16 30.21 -42.02
N THR A 217 -20.12 30.92 -42.46
CA THR A 217 -20.24 32.20 -43.18
C THR A 217 -20.34 31.94 -44.68
N ILE A 218 -21.32 32.55 -45.35
CA ILE A 218 -21.40 32.56 -46.82
C ILE A 218 -20.24 33.40 -47.36
N THR A 219 -19.25 32.76 -47.98
CA THR A 219 -18.04 33.38 -48.53
C THR A 219 -18.21 33.83 -49.98
N GLY A 220 -19.23 33.34 -50.68
CA GLY A 220 -19.54 33.78 -52.04
C GLY A 220 -20.89 33.25 -52.53
N LYS A 221 -21.47 33.92 -53.52
CA LYS A 221 -22.62 33.42 -54.27
C LYS A 221 -22.31 33.52 -55.76
N ASP A 222 -22.05 32.38 -56.40
CA ASP A 222 -21.88 32.33 -57.84
C ASP A 222 -23.26 32.22 -58.47
N THR A 223 -23.61 33.18 -59.32
CA THR A 223 -24.83 33.12 -60.12
C THR A 223 -24.45 32.88 -61.57
N TYR A 224 -24.85 31.74 -62.11
CA TYR A 224 -24.74 31.46 -63.55
C TYR A 224 -26.10 31.10 -64.15
N TYR A 225 -26.20 31.28 -65.46
CA TYR A 225 -27.42 31.00 -66.21
C TYR A 225 -27.22 29.74 -67.04
N GLU A 226 -27.98 28.69 -66.71
CA GLU A 226 -28.04 27.46 -67.49
C GLU A 226 -29.15 27.58 -68.53
N LYS A 227 -28.87 27.26 -69.80
CA LYS A 227 -29.88 27.30 -70.86
C LYS A 227 -30.75 26.03 -70.82
N THR A 228 -32.06 26.19 -70.67
CA THR A 228 -33.06 25.11 -70.70
C THR A 228 -33.97 25.24 -71.93
N GLU A 229 -34.85 24.26 -72.17
CA GLU A 229 -35.80 24.28 -73.31
C GLU A 229 -36.73 25.51 -73.30
N ASP A 230 -37.01 26.07 -72.11
CA ASP A 230 -37.91 27.22 -71.91
C ASP A 230 -37.17 28.58 -71.72
N GLY A 231 -35.83 28.63 -71.84
CA GLY A 231 -35.07 29.87 -71.69
C GLY A 231 -33.77 29.73 -70.90
N TYR A 232 -33.45 30.70 -70.04
CA TYR A 232 -32.31 30.65 -69.14
C TYR A 232 -32.79 30.46 -67.70
N LYS A 233 -32.30 29.42 -67.03
CA LYS A 233 -32.49 29.16 -65.60
C LYS A 233 -31.33 29.76 -64.83
N GLN A 234 -31.61 30.73 -63.96
CA GLN A 234 -30.64 31.27 -63.03
C GLN A 234 -30.37 30.24 -61.92
N ILE A 235 -29.11 29.88 -61.72
CA ILE A 235 -28.66 28.98 -60.66
C ILE A 235 -27.68 29.75 -59.78
N THR A 236 -27.99 29.79 -58.49
CA THR A 236 -27.15 30.44 -57.48
C THR A 236 -26.51 29.37 -56.61
N VAL A 237 -25.20 29.21 -56.71
CA VAL A 237 -24.40 28.33 -55.85
C VAL A 237 -23.82 29.17 -54.73
N THR A 238 -24.12 28.80 -53.49
CA THR A 238 -23.60 29.48 -52.30
C THR A 238 -22.31 28.78 -51.87
N ARG A 239 -21.19 29.48 -51.85
CA ARG A 239 -19.94 29.05 -51.21
C ARG A 239 -20.03 29.44 -49.74
N THR A 240 -19.84 28.47 -48.85
CA THR A 240 -19.88 28.65 -47.39
C THR A 240 -18.57 28.17 -46.79
N ASN A 241 -17.90 28.98 -45.97
CA ASN A 241 -16.77 28.55 -45.14
C ASN A 241 -17.14 28.76 -43.66
N ALA A 242 -16.63 27.96 -42.73
CA ALA A 242 -16.80 28.28 -41.32
C ALA A 242 -16.25 29.67 -40.99
N LYS A 243 -16.97 30.42 -40.14
CA LYS A 243 -16.53 31.75 -39.71
C LYS A 243 -15.19 31.73 -38.98
N TYR A 244 -14.97 30.70 -38.17
CA TYR A 244 -13.81 30.55 -37.30
C TYR A 244 -12.97 29.29 -37.59
N GLY A 245 -13.24 28.60 -38.70
CA GLY A 245 -12.40 27.49 -39.19
C GLY A 245 -12.61 26.12 -38.53
N TYR A 246 -13.60 25.96 -37.65
CA TYR A 246 -13.92 24.67 -36.99
C TYR A 246 -14.74 23.72 -37.87
N ASP A 247 -15.06 24.11 -39.11
CA ASP A 247 -15.60 23.19 -40.10
C ASP A 247 -14.65 22.03 -40.37
N SER A 248 -15.25 20.91 -40.75
CA SER A 248 -14.52 19.68 -41.07
C SER A 248 -13.53 19.25 -40.00
N SER A 249 -13.79 19.57 -38.73
CA SER A 249 -12.95 19.18 -37.59
C SER A 249 -13.57 18.02 -36.82
N ARG A 250 -12.74 17.23 -36.15
CA ARG A 250 -13.14 16.23 -35.18
C ARG A 250 -12.93 16.83 -33.80
N TYR A 251 -14.02 16.94 -33.05
CA TYR A 251 -13.99 17.24 -31.63
C TYR A 251 -13.86 15.95 -30.82
N THR A 252 -12.95 15.95 -29.85
CA THR A 252 -12.78 14.89 -28.85
C THR A 252 -12.72 15.52 -27.46
N MET A 253 -13.44 14.94 -26.50
CA MET A 253 -13.31 15.24 -25.08
C MET A 253 -12.88 13.97 -24.35
N ASP A 254 -11.63 13.93 -23.91
CA ASP A 254 -11.09 12.84 -23.10
C ASP A 254 -11.15 13.23 -21.63
N ILE A 255 -11.76 12.38 -20.80
CA ILE A 255 -11.87 12.61 -19.36
C ILE A 255 -11.11 11.50 -18.64
N LYS A 256 -10.21 11.89 -17.74
CA LYS A 256 -9.42 10.96 -16.92
C LYS A 256 -9.66 11.27 -15.45
N ALA A 257 -10.03 10.25 -14.69
CA ALA A 257 -10.06 10.33 -13.24
C ALA A 257 -8.81 9.65 -12.65
N THR A 258 -8.20 10.31 -11.68
CA THR A 258 -7.21 9.72 -10.78
C THR A 258 -7.81 9.69 -9.39
N THR A 259 -7.98 8.50 -8.82
CA THR A 259 -8.46 8.34 -7.46
C THR A 259 -7.36 7.80 -6.56
N VAL A 260 -7.37 8.23 -5.32
CA VAL A 260 -6.47 7.76 -4.27
C VAL A 260 -7.25 7.45 -3.02
N GLN A 261 -6.76 6.54 -2.19
CA GLN A 261 -7.33 6.29 -0.87
C GLN A 261 -7.32 7.58 -0.06
N ALA A 262 -8.37 7.80 0.74
CA ALA A 262 -8.57 9.02 1.49
C ALA A 262 -7.67 9.11 2.74
N THR A 263 -6.37 8.87 2.60
CA THR A 263 -5.36 9.09 3.64
C THR A 263 -4.47 10.26 3.25
N LYS A 264 -4.03 11.01 4.26
CA LYS A 264 -3.12 12.14 4.08
C LYS A 264 -1.90 11.78 3.22
N ALA A 265 -1.20 10.72 3.60
CA ALA A 265 0.03 10.30 2.93
C ALA A 265 -0.20 9.86 1.46
N ALA A 266 -1.32 9.22 1.15
CA ALA A 266 -1.62 8.81 -0.22
C ALA A 266 -1.98 10.03 -1.09
N VAL A 267 -2.76 10.98 -0.57
CA VAL A 267 -3.07 12.25 -1.25
C VAL A 267 -1.80 13.04 -1.56
N GLU A 268 -0.92 13.22 -0.56
CA GLU A 268 0.36 13.90 -0.73
C GLU A 268 1.28 13.17 -1.72
N HIS A 269 1.23 11.85 -1.79
CA HIS A 269 2.03 11.10 -2.74
C HIS A 269 1.49 11.20 -4.17
N THR A 270 0.17 11.05 -4.35
CA THR A 270 -0.44 10.83 -5.67
C THR A 270 -0.73 12.13 -6.41
N PHE A 271 -1.15 13.18 -5.71
CA PHE A 271 -1.55 14.44 -6.33
C PHE A 271 -0.44 15.49 -6.37
N THR A 272 0.76 15.21 -5.85
CA THR A 272 1.89 16.14 -5.94
C THR A 272 2.56 16.12 -7.32
N GLY A 273 3.09 17.27 -7.75
CA GLY A 273 3.68 17.39 -9.09
C GLY A 273 3.80 18.80 -9.69
N GLY A 274 3.32 19.86 -9.02
CA GLY A 274 3.72 21.23 -9.36
C GLY A 274 2.62 22.30 -9.35
N PHE A 275 1.34 21.93 -9.40
CA PHE A 275 0.23 22.88 -9.48
C PHE A 275 -0.80 22.63 -8.37
N ASN A 276 -1.51 23.67 -7.93
CA ASN A 276 -2.65 23.60 -7.00
C ASN A 276 -2.32 23.05 -5.61
N GLN A 277 -1.11 23.34 -5.11
CA GLN A 277 -0.63 22.88 -3.80
C GLN A 277 -1.57 23.26 -2.64
N GLU A 278 -2.24 24.41 -2.72
CA GLU A 278 -3.22 24.82 -1.71
C GLU A 278 -4.38 23.82 -1.62
N VAL A 279 -4.94 23.41 -2.77
CA VAL A 279 -6.02 22.42 -2.83
C VAL A 279 -5.55 21.07 -2.31
N ILE A 280 -4.37 20.63 -2.74
CA ILE A 280 -3.80 19.33 -2.31
C ILE A 280 -3.54 19.31 -0.80
N ARG A 281 -2.97 20.39 -0.24
CA ARG A 281 -2.76 20.51 1.21
C ARG A 281 -4.07 20.51 1.97
N TYR A 282 -5.08 21.23 1.47
CA TYR A 282 -6.41 21.21 2.10
C TYR A 282 -7.01 19.80 2.10
N LEU A 283 -6.94 19.09 0.97
CA LEU A 283 -7.39 17.70 0.89
C LEU A 283 -6.64 16.80 1.88
N ALA A 284 -5.32 16.90 1.94
CA ALA A 284 -4.48 16.08 2.80
C ALA A 284 -4.66 16.37 4.30
N ASP A 285 -4.80 17.64 4.68
CA ASP A 285 -4.81 18.07 6.07
C ASP A 285 -6.23 18.17 6.68
N GLN A 286 -7.25 18.43 5.86
CA GLN A 286 -8.61 18.75 6.33
C GLN A 286 -9.68 17.77 5.86
N VAL A 287 -9.44 17.01 4.78
CA VAL A 287 -10.44 16.10 4.19
C VAL A 287 -10.07 14.64 4.40
N ALA A 288 -8.81 14.28 4.13
CA ALA A 288 -8.30 12.94 4.25
C ALA A 288 -8.14 12.51 5.72
N ASP A 289 -8.24 11.20 5.96
CA ASP A 289 -7.92 10.61 7.25
C ASP A 289 -6.41 10.78 7.53
N PRO A 290 -6.00 11.10 8.78
CA PRO A 290 -4.58 11.17 9.15
C PRO A 290 -3.80 9.89 8.84
N GLY A 291 -4.50 8.76 8.71
CA GLY A 291 -3.94 7.46 8.43
C GLY A 291 -3.23 6.86 9.63
N VAL A 292 -3.61 7.20 10.86
CA VAL A 292 -2.97 6.66 12.08
C VAL A 292 -3.97 5.79 12.84
N TYR A 293 -3.70 4.49 12.89
CA TYR A 293 -4.56 3.47 13.48
C TYR A 293 -3.88 2.86 14.71
N ASP A 294 -4.41 3.13 15.91
CA ASP A 294 -3.81 2.68 17.17
C ASP A 294 -4.61 1.54 17.80
N ALA A 295 -4.05 0.33 17.75
CA ALA A 295 -4.60 -0.88 18.36
C ALA A 295 -4.02 -1.16 19.75
N SER A 296 -3.25 -0.23 20.33
CA SER A 296 -2.62 -0.39 21.64
C SER A 296 -3.63 -0.47 22.78
N GLY A 297 -4.88 -0.06 22.57
CA GLY A 297 -5.95 -0.22 23.57
C GLY A 297 -6.30 -1.68 23.88
N LEU A 298 -5.98 -2.62 22.97
CA LEU A 298 -6.29 -4.04 23.13
C LEU A 298 -5.27 -4.72 24.06
N GLU A 299 -5.74 -5.60 24.94
CA GLU A 299 -4.86 -6.33 25.85
C GLU A 299 -4.10 -7.44 25.10
N LYS A 300 -2.84 -7.15 24.74
CA LYS A 300 -1.88 -8.10 24.19
C LYS A 300 -0.76 -8.33 25.18
N LYS A 301 -0.63 -9.58 25.62
CA LYS A 301 0.11 -9.90 26.82
C LYS A 301 0.80 -11.25 26.71
N LEU A 302 2.11 -11.24 26.91
CA LEU A 302 2.95 -12.42 27.04
C LEU A 302 3.34 -12.59 28.51
N THR A 303 2.79 -13.60 29.19
CA THR A 303 2.98 -13.83 30.61
C THR A 303 3.74 -15.12 30.86
N LEU A 304 4.84 -15.03 31.61
CA LEU A 304 5.47 -16.20 32.22
C LEU A 304 4.77 -16.53 33.54
N VAL A 305 4.01 -17.63 33.56
CA VAL A 305 3.30 -18.14 34.74
C VAL A 305 4.00 -19.37 35.34
N TYR A 306 3.72 -19.63 36.61
CA TYR A 306 4.02 -20.90 37.28
C TYR A 306 2.73 -21.71 37.42
N ASN A 307 2.66 -22.89 36.80
CA ASN A 307 1.48 -23.75 36.82
C ASN A 307 1.83 -25.20 37.19
N TRP A 308 1.29 -25.69 38.31
CA TRP A 308 1.39 -27.07 38.80
C TRP A 308 2.78 -27.72 38.72
N GLY A 309 3.83 -26.98 39.09
CA GLY A 309 5.20 -27.51 39.08
C GLY A 309 5.95 -27.33 37.77
N SER A 310 5.31 -26.80 36.73
CA SER A 310 5.93 -26.41 35.46
C SER A 310 5.76 -24.92 35.22
N GLN A 311 6.79 -24.24 34.73
CA GLN A 311 6.60 -22.89 34.19
C GLN A 311 5.84 -23.01 32.88
N ARG A 312 5.08 -21.99 32.50
CA ARG A 312 4.46 -21.90 31.18
C ARG A 312 4.45 -20.45 30.70
N LEU A 313 4.72 -20.24 29.44
CA LEU A 313 4.48 -19.01 28.72
C LEU A 313 3.05 -19.06 28.22
N GLU A 314 2.30 -18.01 28.52
CA GLU A 314 0.90 -17.83 28.14
C GLU A 314 0.78 -16.53 27.35
N TYR A 315 -0.12 -16.52 26.38
CA TYR A 315 -0.38 -15.35 25.54
C TYR A 315 -1.87 -15.04 25.54
N VAL A 316 -2.20 -13.74 25.61
CA VAL A 316 -3.56 -13.21 25.47
C VAL A 316 -3.49 -12.05 24.46
N PRO A 317 -4.43 -11.94 23.51
CA PRO A 317 -5.62 -12.78 23.33
C PRO A 317 -5.32 -14.09 22.58
N TYR A 318 -6.14 -15.10 22.85
CA TYR A 318 -6.20 -16.34 22.07
C TYR A 318 -7.46 -16.32 21.19
N ARG A 319 -7.30 -16.48 19.88
CA ARG A 319 -8.39 -16.55 18.91
C ARG A 319 -8.94 -17.98 18.87
N SER A 320 -10.22 -18.17 19.22
CA SER A 320 -10.95 -19.45 19.15
C SER A 320 -11.83 -19.52 17.90
N GLY A 321 -11.93 -20.67 17.24
CA GLY A 321 -12.42 -20.74 15.86
C GLY A 321 -13.94 -20.75 15.68
N THR A 322 -14.42 -19.92 14.74
CA THR A 322 -15.16 -20.34 13.52
C THR A 322 -14.80 -19.41 12.36
N GLY A 323 -14.11 -19.91 11.32
CA GLY A 323 -13.77 -19.15 10.11
C GLY A 323 -12.41 -18.42 10.11
N GLU A 324 -11.72 -18.39 11.25
CA GLU A 324 -10.38 -17.82 11.40
C GLU A 324 -9.38 -18.88 11.91
N GLU A 325 -8.09 -18.68 11.67
CA GLU A 325 -7.03 -19.56 12.17
C GLU A 325 -6.91 -19.45 13.69
N GLU A 326 -7.15 -20.56 14.40
CA GLU A 326 -7.02 -20.64 15.85
C GLU A 326 -5.58 -20.45 16.31
N GLY A 327 -5.36 -19.64 17.34
CA GLY A 327 -4.03 -19.40 17.84
C GLY A 327 -3.87 -18.10 18.62
N ASN A 328 -2.62 -17.83 19.02
CA ASN A 328 -2.22 -16.54 19.56
C ASN A 328 -2.07 -15.56 18.40
N TRP A 329 -2.63 -14.36 18.54
CA TRP A 329 -2.55 -13.32 17.50
C TRP A 329 -2.12 -11.99 18.11
N PHE A 330 -1.06 -11.41 17.54
CA PHE A 330 -0.56 -10.13 18.00
C PHE A 330 -1.13 -8.97 17.19
N MET A 331 -0.76 -8.87 15.91
CA MET A 331 -1.26 -7.82 15.02
C MET A 331 -2.18 -8.38 13.95
N SER A 332 -3.35 -7.77 13.77
CA SER A 332 -4.34 -8.15 12.76
C SER A 332 -4.85 -6.89 12.08
N PHE A 333 -4.13 -6.44 11.06
CA PHE A 333 -4.48 -5.24 10.29
C PHE A 333 -4.95 -5.68 8.91
N THR A 334 -6.24 -5.96 8.80
CA THR A 334 -6.83 -6.52 7.57
C THR A 334 -7.46 -5.49 6.64
N ASP A 335 -7.46 -4.23 7.07
CA ASP A 335 -8.01 -3.09 6.35
C ASP A 335 -6.95 -2.00 6.18
N MET A 336 -5.76 -2.42 5.73
CA MET A 336 -4.64 -1.51 5.55
C MET A 336 -4.84 -0.61 4.33
N VAL A 337 -4.61 0.69 4.51
CA VAL A 337 -4.71 1.71 3.46
C VAL A 337 -3.31 2.26 3.15
N PRO A 338 -2.98 2.51 1.87
CA PRO A 338 -1.67 3.06 1.49
C PRO A 338 -1.31 4.30 2.30
N GLY A 339 -0.05 4.35 2.77
CA GLY A 339 0.44 5.41 3.63
C GLY A 339 -0.03 5.35 5.09
N GLY A 340 -0.90 4.41 5.44
CA GLY A 340 -1.38 4.21 6.81
C GLY A 340 -0.28 3.76 7.76
N ILE A 341 -0.33 4.28 8.98
CA ILE A 341 0.53 4.00 10.13
C ILE A 341 -0.29 3.22 11.15
N TYR A 342 0.17 2.02 11.52
CA TYR A 342 -0.53 1.11 12.42
C TYR A 342 0.30 0.90 13.68
N LYS A 343 -0.27 1.18 14.85
CA LYS A 343 0.40 1.12 16.14
C LYS A 343 -0.17 0.02 16.99
N ASP A 344 0.72 -0.66 17.70
CA ASP A 344 0.35 -1.71 18.64
C ASP A 344 1.32 -1.77 19.81
N ARG A 345 0.91 -2.45 20.88
CA ARG A 345 1.76 -2.73 22.03
C ARG A 345 1.65 -4.16 22.52
N LEU A 346 2.75 -4.70 23.00
CA LEU A 346 2.81 -5.98 23.67
C LEU A 346 3.34 -5.78 25.09
N LYS A 347 2.54 -6.16 26.09
CA LYS A 347 3.01 -6.26 27.46
C LYS A 347 3.70 -7.60 27.66
N VAL A 348 4.92 -7.59 28.21
CA VAL A 348 5.63 -8.82 28.60
C VAL A 348 5.83 -8.81 30.09
N GLU A 349 5.40 -9.87 30.79
CA GLU A 349 5.48 -9.91 32.24
C GLU A 349 5.94 -11.26 32.79
N ASN A 350 6.57 -11.19 33.95
CA ASN A 350 7.02 -12.35 34.71
C ASN A 350 6.25 -12.40 36.03
N THR A 351 5.27 -13.29 36.14
CA THR A 351 4.46 -13.45 37.36
C THR A 351 5.01 -14.53 38.30
N THR A 352 6.18 -15.10 38.00
CA THR A 352 6.85 -16.05 38.90
C THR A 352 7.37 -15.33 40.13
N SER A 353 7.59 -16.06 41.23
CA SER A 353 7.91 -15.52 42.56
C SER A 353 9.40 -15.52 42.94
N ASN A 354 10.26 -16.18 42.17
CA ASN A 354 11.69 -16.34 42.52
C ASN A 354 12.58 -16.63 41.29
N GLN A 355 12.12 -16.23 40.11
CA GLN A 355 12.85 -16.47 38.87
C GLN A 355 12.96 -15.19 38.09
N THR A 356 14.10 -15.04 37.44
CA THR A 356 14.27 -14.05 36.39
C THR A 356 14.14 -14.72 35.03
N ALA A 357 13.62 -13.96 34.08
CA ALA A 357 13.42 -14.42 32.72
C ALA A 357 14.18 -13.50 31.77
N ARG A 358 14.94 -14.08 30.84
CA ARG A 358 15.41 -13.38 29.67
C ARG A 358 14.53 -13.77 28.50
N VAL A 359 13.91 -12.77 27.89
CA VAL A 359 13.01 -12.93 26.75
C VAL A 359 13.77 -12.57 25.49
N TYR A 360 13.59 -13.38 24.46
CA TYR A 360 14.15 -13.19 23.14
C TYR A 360 13.02 -13.20 22.12
N MET A 361 13.23 -12.53 21.00
CA MET A 361 12.26 -12.50 19.91
C MET A 361 12.92 -12.66 18.55
N ARG A 362 12.12 -13.13 17.58
CA ARG A 362 12.42 -13.06 16.15
C ARG A 362 11.13 -13.10 15.34
N ILE A 363 11.23 -12.72 14.08
CA ILE A 363 10.21 -12.90 13.05
C ILE A 363 10.49 -14.20 12.29
N ASP A 364 9.46 -15.02 12.12
CA ASP A 364 9.48 -16.23 11.29
C ASP A 364 8.49 -16.01 10.12
N PRO A 365 8.97 -15.59 8.93
CA PRO A 365 8.13 -15.43 7.75
C PRO A 365 7.46 -16.75 7.36
N ARG A 366 6.18 -16.70 6.99
CA ARG A 366 5.46 -17.91 6.55
C ARG A 366 5.72 -18.22 5.07
N VAL A 367 5.69 -19.49 4.71
CA VAL A 367 5.67 -19.91 3.30
C VAL A 367 4.30 -19.58 2.72
N GLN A 368 4.27 -18.72 1.70
CA GLN A 368 3.06 -18.26 1.06
C GLN A 368 3.33 -17.94 -0.43
N GLU A 369 2.32 -17.42 -1.12
CA GLU A 369 2.44 -17.03 -2.52
C GLU A 369 3.32 -15.78 -2.66
N GLN A 370 4.08 -15.70 -3.77
CA GLN A 370 5.03 -14.62 -4.02
C GLN A 370 4.42 -13.22 -3.89
N ILE A 371 3.18 -13.01 -4.37
CA ILE A 371 2.51 -11.71 -4.29
C ILE A 371 2.26 -11.26 -2.84
N LYS A 372 2.08 -12.20 -1.91
CA LYS A 372 1.92 -11.92 -0.48
C LYS A 372 3.25 -11.52 0.15
N ASP A 373 4.35 -12.14 -0.25
CA ASP A 373 5.70 -11.74 0.16
C ASP A 373 6.05 -10.35 -0.39
N GLU A 374 5.70 -10.07 -1.65
CA GLU A 374 5.85 -8.74 -2.25
C GLU A 374 5.05 -7.67 -1.48
N LEU A 375 3.83 -7.98 -1.02
CA LEU A 375 3.07 -7.10 -0.14
C LEU A 375 3.78 -6.88 1.21
N LEU A 376 4.34 -7.92 1.85
CA LEU A 376 5.08 -7.74 3.10
C LEU A 376 6.31 -6.83 2.92
N GLU A 377 6.95 -6.85 1.76
CA GLU A 377 8.06 -5.94 1.44
C GLU A 377 7.61 -4.46 1.32
N LYS A 378 6.31 -4.21 1.17
CA LYS A 378 5.70 -2.88 1.20
C LYS A 378 5.32 -2.39 2.59
N ILE A 379 5.53 -3.20 3.62
CA ILE A 379 5.21 -2.84 5.00
C ILE A 379 6.52 -2.66 5.77
N THR A 380 6.75 -1.44 6.26
CA THR A 380 7.86 -1.15 7.16
C THR A 380 7.42 -1.38 8.61
N MET A 381 8.39 -1.69 9.47
CA MET A 381 8.16 -1.95 10.88
C MET A 381 9.25 -1.31 11.72
N LYS A 382 8.81 -0.67 12.81
CA LYS A 382 9.66 -0.11 13.85
C LYS A 382 9.25 -0.68 15.20
N VAL A 383 10.20 -1.26 15.91
CA VAL A 383 10.01 -1.82 17.26
C VAL A 383 10.77 -0.97 18.26
N THR A 384 10.05 -0.44 19.26
CA THR A 384 10.60 0.42 20.30
C THR A 384 10.42 -0.24 21.66
N PHE A 385 11.47 -0.18 22.48
CA PHE A 385 11.50 -0.71 23.84
C PHE A 385 12.16 0.30 24.77
N GLN A 386 11.49 0.65 25.88
CA GLN A 386 11.99 1.64 26.85
C GLN A 386 12.45 2.97 26.20
N GLY A 387 11.74 3.40 25.16
CA GLY A 387 12.06 4.63 24.40
C GLY A 387 13.21 4.52 23.40
N SER A 388 13.87 3.35 23.29
CA SER A 388 14.94 3.09 22.32
C SER A 388 14.43 2.22 21.16
N VAL A 389 14.87 2.53 19.95
CA VAL A 389 14.53 1.73 18.75
C VAL A 389 15.36 0.45 18.79
N LEU A 390 14.69 -0.69 18.92
CA LEU A 390 15.34 -2.02 18.83
C LEU A 390 15.49 -2.49 17.39
N TYR A 391 14.54 -2.11 16.54
CA TYR A 391 14.52 -2.53 15.13
C TYR A 391 13.79 -1.50 14.27
N GLU A 392 14.31 -1.30 13.07
CA GLU A 392 13.68 -0.55 11.99
C GLU A 392 14.00 -1.24 10.66
N GLY A 393 12.97 -1.70 9.96
CA GLY A 393 13.13 -2.60 8.82
C GLY A 393 11.82 -2.94 8.11
N LYS A 394 11.83 -4.07 7.40
CA LYS A 394 10.63 -4.68 6.83
C LYS A 394 9.82 -5.41 7.88
N VAL A 395 8.53 -5.59 7.65
CA VAL A 395 7.68 -6.40 8.54
C VAL A 395 8.13 -7.87 8.57
N THR A 396 8.80 -8.35 7.52
CA THR A 396 9.42 -9.69 7.43
C THR A 396 10.61 -9.90 8.38
N GLY A 397 10.99 -8.89 9.17
CA GLY A 397 12.18 -8.91 10.02
C GLY A 397 13.48 -8.59 9.29
N ALA A 398 13.44 -8.40 7.97
CA ALA A 398 14.61 -7.99 7.20
C ALA A 398 14.97 -6.51 7.44
N ARG A 399 16.22 -6.26 7.85
CA ARG A 399 16.73 -4.92 8.15
C ARG A 399 16.87 -4.01 6.93
N TYR A 400 16.91 -2.69 7.16
CA TYR A 400 17.44 -1.71 6.20
C TYR A 400 18.94 -1.50 6.42
N GLY A 401 19.78 -1.81 5.43
CA GLY A 401 21.21 -1.48 5.49
C GLY A 401 21.96 -2.11 6.67
N GLU A 402 22.65 -1.29 7.47
CA GLU A 402 23.34 -1.71 8.70
C GLU A 402 22.39 -1.57 9.91
N GLY A 403 22.01 -2.71 10.51
CA GLY A 403 21.06 -2.77 11.63
C GLY A 403 20.83 -4.22 12.11
N GLU A 404 20.00 -4.40 13.13
CA GLU A 404 19.60 -5.72 13.62
C GLU A 404 18.67 -6.42 12.62
N ASN A 405 18.94 -7.68 12.32
CA ASN A 405 18.06 -8.52 11.50
C ASN A 405 17.10 -9.27 12.42
N LEU A 406 15.83 -8.91 12.42
CA LEU A 406 14.83 -9.51 13.29
C LEU A 406 14.43 -10.93 12.88
N GLN A 407 14.93 -11.46 11.75
CA GLN A 407 14.84 -12.90 11.45
C GLN A 407 15.83 -13.71 12.30
N GLU A 408 16.87 -13.06 12.83
CA GLU A 408 17.78 -13.63 13.80
C GLU A 408 17.21 -13.47 15.22
N LEU A 409 17.68 -14.32 16.13
CA LEU A 409 17.20 -14.30 17.51
C LEU A 409 17.86 -13.16 18.29
N ILE A 410 17.07 -12.16 18.70
CA ILE A 410 17.58 -11.01 19.45
C ILE A 410 17.08 -10.98 20.90
N PRO A 411 17.90 -10.52 21.87
CA PRO A 411 17.47 -10.32 23.24
C PRO A 411 16.49 -9.13 23.30
N LEU A 412 15.31 -9.38 23.88
CA LEU A 412 14.26 -8.37 24.00
C LEU A 412 14.32 -7.67 25.35
N CYS A 413 14.22 -8.43 26.45
CA CYS A 413 14.27 -7.85 27.79
C CYS A 413 14.71 -8.86 28.85
N TYR A 414 15.05 -8.34 30.02
CA TYR A 414 15.31 -9.11 31.24
C TYR A 414 14.27 -8.74 32.30
N LEU A 415 13.50 -9.71 32.75
CA LEU A 415 12.39 -9.53 33.69
C LEU A 415 12.73 -10.18 35.02
N LYS A 416 12.73 -9.39 36.10
CA LYS A 416 12.79 -9.93 37.46
C LYS A 416 11.43 -10.54 37.84
N SER A 417 11.41 -11.27 38.95
CA SER A 417 10.16 -11.74 39.54
C SER A 417 9.20 -10.57 39.78
N GLY A 418 7.96 -10.70 39.28
CA GLY A 418 6.88 -9.73 39.47
C GLY A 418 6.97 -8.46 38.60
N THR A 419 7.93 -8.35 37.67
CA THR A 419 8.06 -7.17 36.81
C THR A 419 7.41 -7.36 35.45
N SER A 420 7.07 -6.25 34.80
CA SER A 420 6.57 -6.21 33.42
C SER A 420 7.18 -5.08 32.65
N GLU A 421 7.32 -5.26 31.34
CA GLU A 421 7.79 -4.27 30.38
C GLU A 421 6.81 -4.18 29.21
N GLU A 422 6.93 -3.12 28.41
CA GLU A 422 6.08 -2.88 27.24
C GLU A 422 6.93 -2.68 25.98
N ILE A 423 6.48 -3.29 24.90
CA ILE A 423 7.06 -3.17 23.56
C ILE A 423 6.05 -2.43 22.70
N GLN A 424 6.52 -1.43 21.96
CA GLN A 424 5.69 -0.66 21.04
C GLN A 424 6.11 -1.01 19.62
N VAL A 425 5.12 -1.26 18.77
CA VAL A 425 5.32 -1.59 17.36
C VAL A 425 4.57 -0.58 16.52
N GLU A 426 5.26 -0.01 15.53
CA GLU A 426 4.68 0.87 14.52
C GLU A 426 4.95 0.25 13.15
N LEU A 427 3.91 0.09 12.34
CA LEU A 427 3.98 -0.37 10.97
C LEU A 427 3.57 0.76 10.03
N GLN A 428 4.15 0.82 8.84
CA GLN A 428 3.71 1.74 7.80
C GLN A 428 3.56 1.02 6.46
N LEU A 429 2.39 1.15 5.84
CA LEU A 429 2.19 0.67 4.48
C LEU A 429 2.71 1.71 3.47
N ASP A 430 3.46 1.26 2.47
CA ASP A 430 3.97 2.09 1.38
C ASP A 430 2.82 2.90 0.73
N SER A 431 2.98 4.23 0.65
CA SER A 431 1.98 5.15 0.09
C SER A 431 1.89 5.08 -1.43
N SER A 432 2.84 4.43 -2.10
CA SER A 432 2.84 4.26 -3.56
C SER A 432 1.95 3.11 -4.05
N ILE A 433 1.37 2.31 -3.15
CA ILE A 433 0.45 1.22 -3.52
C ILE A 433 -0.79 1.82 -4.19
N THR A 434 -0.93 1.54 -5.48
CA THR A 434 -2.01 2.01 -6.35
C THR A 434 -2.34 0.91 -7.38
N CYS A 435 -3.45 1.05 -8.11
CA CYS A 435 -3.75 0.17 -9.22
C CYS A 435 -2.85 0.54 -10.42
N ASP A 436 -2.47 -0.46 -11.21
CA ASP A 436 -1.69 -0.22 -12.42
C ASP A 436 -2.47 0.69 -13.38
N PRO A 437 -1.90 1.83 -13.83
CA PRO A 437 -2.62 2.83 -14.61
C PRO A 437 -2.90 2.39 -16.06
N VAL A 438 -2.24 1.35 -16.56
CA VAL A 438 -2.38 0.85 -17.93
C VAL A 438 -3.40 -0.29 -17.99
N THR A 439 -3.30 -1.22 -17.05
CA THR A 439 -4.11 -2.44 -17.02
C THR A 439 -5.32 -2.33 -16.08
N GLY A 440 -5.32 -1.36 -15.16
CA GLY A 440 -6.34 -1.22 -14.11
C GLY A 440 -6.24 -2.29 -13.02
N ALA A 441 -5.17 -3.09 -13.00
CA ALA A 441 -5.01 -4.18 -12.05
C ALA A 441 -4.52 -3.67 -10.68
N CYS A 442 -5.28 -3.96 -9.63
CA CYS A 442 -4.94 -3.64 -8.25
C CYS A 442 -4.31 -4.87 -7.57
N ILE A 443 -3.06 -5.21 -7.93
CA ILE A 443 -2.48 -6.54 -7.64
C ILE A 443 -2.36 -6.90 -6.16
N TYR A 444 -2.25 -5.90 -5.27
CA TYR A 444 -2.16 -6.11 -3.82
C TYR A 444 -3.52 -6.11 -3.12
N ALA A 445 -4.60 -5.79 -3.84
CA ALA A 445 -5.95 -5.83 -3.29
C ALA A 445 -6.32 -7.25 -2.85
N ASP A 446 -6.95 -7.35 -1.67
CA ASP A 446 -7.47 -8.60 -1.10
C ASP A 446 -6.38 -9.66 -0.78
N GLN A 447 -5.10 -9.30 -0.88
CA GLN A 447 -3.99 -10.18 -0.54
C GLN A 447 -3.81 -10.24 0.98
N LEU A 448 -4.23 -11.35 1.59
CA LEU A 448 -3.95 -11.63 3.00
C LEU A 448 -2.56 -12.25 3.15
N ALA A 449 -1.60 -11.45 3.61
CA ALA A 449 -0.24 -11.87 3.91
C ALA A 449 -0.04 -12.11 5.40
N LYS A 450 0.82 -13.05 5.78
CA LYS A 450 1.02 -13.45 7.17
C LYS A 450 2.48 -13.64 7.55
N ILE A 451 2.82 -13.32 8.81
CA ILE A 451 4.09 -13.65 9.45
C ILE A 451 3.85 -14.13 10.89
N ASP A 452 4.80 -14.85 11.46
CA ASP A 452 4.77 -15.18 12.88
C ASP A 452 5.85 -14.41 13.64
N TRP A 453 5.49 -13.96 14.84
CA TRP A 453 6.48 -13.58 15.84
C TRP A 453 6.72 -14.77 16.76
N GLU A 454 7.99 -15.06 17.02
CA GLU A 454 8.39 -16.07 17.99
C GLU A 454 9.01 -15.42 19.21
N PHE A 455 8.52 -15.79 20.38
CA PHE A 455 9.10 -15.42 21.66
C PHE A 455 9.69 -16.64 22.34
N MET A 456 10.93 -16.50 22.80
CA MET A 456 11.65 -17.55 23.52
C MET A 456 12.05 -17.04 24.89
N ILE A 457 11.99 -17.93 25.89
CA ILE A 457 12.37 -17.58 27.26
C ILE A 457 13.46 -18.50 27.79
N GLN A 458 14.40 -17.87 28.50
CA GLN A 458 15.34 -18.50 29.40
C GLN A 458 15.05 -18.05 30.82
N THR A 459 14.80 -19.01 31.72
CA THR A 459 14.52 -18.75 33.13
C THR A 459 15.71 -19.10 34.00
N PHE A 460 16.01 -18.27 34.99
CA PHE A 460 17.08 -18.46 35.96
C PHE A 460 16.50 -18.42 37.38
N SER A 461 16.93 -19.35 38.25
CA SER A 461 16.55 -19.29 39.66
C SER A 461 17.36 -18.21 40.38
N GLU A 462 16.70 -17.34 41.14
CA GLU A 462 17.40 -16.30 41.92
C GLU A 462 18.22 -16.89 43.09
N ASN A 463 17.95 -18.15 43.49
CA ASN A 463 18.69 -18.86 44.53
C ASN A 463 19.86 -19.68 43.96
N GLY A 464 20.96 -19.00 43.63
CA GLY A 464 22.17 -19.61 43.07
C GLY A 464 23.46 -19.11 43.71
N GLY A 465 23.58 -19.15 45.04
CA GLY A 465 24.80 -18.78 45.76
C GLY A 465 24.86 -19.38 47.16
N GLY A 466 25.20 -20.66 47.26
CA GLY A 466 25.24 -21.35 48.55
C GLY A 466 25.92 -22.72 48.48
N GLY A 467 27.21 -22.73 48.10
CA GLY A 467 28.05 -23.92 48.22
C GLY A 467 28.33 -24.24 49.69
N GLY A 468 27.55 -25.16 50.27
CA GLY A 468 27.76 -25.70 51.60
C GLY A 468 28.99 -26.61 51.67
N GLY A 469 29.89 -26.31 52.60
CA GLY A 469 30.97 -27.18 53.05
C GLY A 469 31.19 -26.93 54.53
N GLY A 470 30.74 -27.87 55.37
CA GLY A 470 30.58 -27.68 56.81
C GLY A 470 31.82 -27.88 57.67
N GLY A 471 31.64 -27.60 58.96
CA GLY A 471 32.43 -28.18 60.06
C GLY A 471 33.04 -27.16 61.03
N GLY A 472 32.66 -27.25 62.31
CA GLY A 472 33.48 -26.76 63.42
C GLY A 472 32.74 -25.88 64.43
N GLY A 473 32.37 -26.45 65.58
CA GLY A 473 31.70 -25.74 66.67
C GLY A 473 32.59 -24.85 67.53
N GLY A 474 31.95 -24.04 68.39
CA GLY A 474 32.63 -23.27 69.43
C GLY A 474 31.70 -22.27 70.12
N ARG A 475 31.47 -22.48 71.42
CA ARG A 475 30.62 -21.68 72.31
C ARG A 475 31.21 -20.28 72.56
N GLY A 476 30.36 -19.27 72.75
CA GLY A 476 30.77 -17.99 73.34
C GLY A 476 29.65 -16.96 73.46
N ARG A 477 29.27 -16.62 74.71
CA ARG A 477 28.28 -15.60 75.10
C ARG A 477 28.70 -14.18 74.70
N GLY A 478 27.73 -13.29 74.43
CA GLY A 478 27.90 -11.86 74.74
C GLY A 478 27.14 -10.83 73.88
N ARG A 479 25.96 -10.42 74.35
CA ARG A 479 25.45 -9.04 74.52
C ARG A 479 25.57 -7.99 73.37
N ARG A 480 24.43 -7.29 73.21
CA ARG A 480 24.19 -5.85 72.90
C ARG A 480 23.82 -5.44 71.47
N SER A 481 22.57 -4.98 71.37
CA SER A 481 22.02 -3.98 70.44
C SER A 481 22.92 -2.76 70.27
N VAL A 482 23.05 -2.28 69.02
CA VAL A 482 23.08 -0.86 68.64
C VAL A 482 22.48 -0.70 67.24
N THR A 483 21.48 0.18 67.16
CA THR A 483 20.90 0.76 65.95
C THR A 483 21.87 1.78 65.34
N THR A 484 22.06 1.76 64.02
CA THR A 484 22.41 2.97 63.24
C THR A 484 21.82 2.83 61.84
N LEU A 485 20.72 3.56 61.59
CA LEU A 485 20.40 4.04 60.25
C LEU A 485 21.52 4.99 59.82
N THR A 486 22.05 4.80 58.62
CA THR A 486 22.78 5.85 57.91
C THR A 486 22.17 5.93 56.51
N THR A 487 21.42 7.00 56.27
CA THR A 487 21.04 7.46 54.94
C THR A 487 22.31 8.02 54.29
N ILE A 488 22.61 7.59 53.06
CA ILE A 488 23.60 8.22 52.18
C ILE A 488 22.88 8.43 50.84
N ASP A 489 22.85 9.68 50.40
CA ASP A 489 22.28 10.15 49.13
C ASP A 489 23.06 9.68 47.90
N ASP A 490 22.34 9.62 46.78
CA ASP A 490 22.81 9.32 45.42
C ASP A 490 23.84 10.36 44.92
N GLU A 491 25.02 9.90 44.51
CA GLU A 491 25.74 10.51 43.38
C GLU A 491 26.73 9.53 42.72
N ALA A 492 26.56 9.38 41.40
CA ALA A 492 27.48 8.85 40.38
C ALA A 492 28.01 7.40 40.51
N VAL A 493 27.25 6.44 39.96
CA VAL A 493 27.81 5.16 39.49
C VAL A 493 28.39 5.38 38.08
N PRO A 494 29.67 5.05 37.82
CA PRO A 494 30.29 5.24 36.51
C PRO A 494 29.70 4.29 35.45
N GLN A 495 29.56 4.80 34.23
CA GLN A 495 29.22 4.04 33.02
C GLN A 495 30.07 2.77 32.91
N ALA A 496 29.42 1.64 32.65
CA ALA A 496 30.09 0.38 32.37
C ALA A 496 30.89 0.50 31.06
N VAL A 497 32.21 0.47 31.18
CA VAL A 497 33.14 0.32 30.05
C VAL A 497 33.01 -1.10 29.51
N MET A 498 32.75 -1.22 28.21
CA MET A 498 32.79 -2.48 27.46
C MET A 498 34.18 -3.11 27.61
N ILE A 499 34.26 -4.27 28.24
CA ILE A 499 35.46 -5.12 28.21
C ILE A 499 35.35 -5.93 26.92
N PRO A 500 36.29 -5.81 25.95
CA PRO A 500 36.27 -6.65 24.77
C PRO A 500 36.62 -8.10 25.14
N ASP A 501 35.83 -9.05 24.63
CA ASP A 501 36.09 -10.48 24.78
C ASP A 501 37.44 -10.87 24.14
N PRO A 502 38.21 -11.81 24.72
CA PRO A 502 39.45 -12.28 24.13
C PRO A 502 39.20 -13.10 22.85
N GLU A 503 39.95 -12.78 21.80
CA GLU A 503 39.92 -13.43 20.49
C GLU A 503 40.15 -14.96 20.59
N ILE A 504 39.15 -15.74 20.18
CA ILE A 504 39.27 -17.18 19.99
C ILE A 504 39.85 -17.41 18.57
N PRO A 505 40.94 -18.19 18.40
CA PRO A 505 41.57 -18.33 17.09
C PRO A 505 40.64 -19.05 16.10
N LEU A 506 40.38 -18.37 14.98
CA LEU A 506 39.62 -18.83 13.82
C LEU A 506 40.23 -20.12 13.25
N ALA A 507 39.54 -21.24 13.42
CA ALA A 507 39.74 -22.42 12.59
C ALA A 507 39.13 -22.16 11.20
N SER A 508 39.95 -22.29 10.17
CA SER A 508 39.63 -22.08 8.76
C SER A 508 38.34 -22.80 8.31
N LEU A 509 37.32 -22.03 7.91
CA LEU A 509 36.13 -22.52 7.21
C LEU A 509 36.48 -22.86 5.74
N PRO A 510 36.02 -23.99 5.19
CA PRO A 510 36.11 -24.24 3.76
C PRO A 510 35.13 -23.33 2.99
N LYS A 511 35.61 -22.71 1.92
CA LYS A 511 34.78 -21.98 0.95
C LYS A 511 33.93 -22.97 0.15
N THR A 512 32.63 -22.79 0.13
CA THR A 512 31.77 -23.36 -0.93
C THR A 512 30.68 -22.37 -1.30
N GLY A 513 31.01 -21.51 -2.26
CA GLY A 513 30.09 -21.18 -3.35
C GLY A 513 30.57 -21.99 -4.55
N ASP A 514 29.80 -23.00 -4.94
CA ASP A 514 29.88 -23.61 -6.27
C ASP A 514 28.52 -24.25 -6.60
N THR A 515 28.08 -24.03 -7.84
CA THR A 515 26.71 -24.24 -8.30
C THR A 515 26.58 -25.56 -9.09
N THR A 516 25.63 -26.40 -8.69
CA THR A 516 24.94 -27.52 -9.43
C THR A 516 25.67 -28.86 -9.67
N PRO A 517 24.95 -30.01 -9.86
CA PRO A 517 23.50 -30.19 -10.06
C PRO A 517 22.77 -31.20 -9.14
N LEU A 518 21.46 -30.99 -9.00
CA LEU A 518 20.45 -31.79 -8.29
C LEU A 518 20.33 -33.29 -8.68
N LEU A 519 21.08 -33.78 -9.66
CA LEU A 519 21.02 -35.17 -10.14
C LEU A 519 21.62 -36.20 -9.16
N MET A 520 22.64 -35.82 -8.37
CA MET A 520 23.23 -36.74 -7.37
C MET A 520 22.33 -36.93 -6.14
N LEU A 521 21.56 -35.91 -5.74
CA LEU A 521 20.62 -36.03 -4.62
C LEU A 521 19.44 -36.97 -4.96
N GLY A 522 18.98 -36.96 -6.21
CA GLY A 522 17.94 -37.90 -6.68
C GLY A 522 18.41 -39.36 -6.75
N ALA A 523 19.69 -39.60 -7.04
CA ALA A 523 20.24 -40.95 -7.07
C ALA A 523 20.42 -41.55 -5.66
N MET A 524 20.78 -40.74 -4.66
CA MET A 524 20.97 -41.22 -3.27
C MET A 524 19.66 -41.55 -2.55
N THR A 525 18.56 -40.86 -2.87
CA THR A 525 17.24 -41.15 -2.29
C THR A 525 16.65 -42.46 -2.83
N ALA A 526 16.83 -42.75 -4.13
CA ALA A 526 16.39 -44.00 -4.74
C ALA A 526 17.14 -45.23 -4.19
N VAL A 527 18.45 -45.13 -3.98
CA VAL A 527 19.26 -46.22 -3.41
C VAL A 527 18.89 -46.45 -1.94
N SER A 528 18.60 -45.39 -1.18
CA SER A 528 18.16 -45.49 0.22
C SER A 528 16.79 -46.16 0.36
N PHE A 529 15.85 -45.90 -0.56
CA PHE A 529 14.54 -46.57 -0.60
C PHE A 529 14.64 -48.06 -0.95
N LEU A 530 15.55 -48.44 -1.86
CA LEU A 530 15.80 -49.84 -2.21
C LEU A 530 16.47 -50.62 -1.07
N LEU A 531 17.36 -49.98 -0.31
CA LEU A 531 17.98 -50.58 0.88
C LEU A 531 16.98 -50.78 2.03
N LEU A 532 16.12 -49.78 2.29
CA LEU A 532 15.08 -49.88 3.32
C LEU A 532 14.02 -50.94 2.99
N SER A 533 13.62 -51.05 1.73
CA SER A 533 12.69 -52.10 1.28
C SER A 533 13.32 -53.51 1.35
N ALA A 534 14.60 -53.66 0.99
CA ALA A 534 15.32 -54.93 1.16
C ALA A 534 15.46 -55.35 2.64
N LEU A 535 15.73 -54.40 3.54
CA LEU A 535 15.79 -54.64 4.98
C LEU A 535 14.42 -54.99 5.57
N GLY A 536 13.34 -54.33 5.10
CA GLY A 536 11.96 -54.68 5.48
C GLY A 536 11.58 -56.10 5.06
N ILE A 537 11.97 -56.53 3.85
CA ILE A 537 11.72 -57.90 3.36
C ILE A 537 12.53 -58.93 4.16
N LEU A 538 13.78 -58.62 4.51
CA LEU A 538 14.63 -59.48 5.35
C LEU A 538 14.09 -59.62 6.77
N TRP A 539 13.57 -58.54 7.36
CA TRP A 539 12.96 -58.55 8.69
C TRP A 539 11.68 -59.40 8.72
N ILE A 540 10.82 -59.29 7.71
CA ILE A 540 9.61 -60.14 7.56
C ILE A 540 9.99 -61.62 7.38
N ARG A 541 11.09 -61.91 6.67
CA ARG A 541 11.60 -63.28 6.47
C ARG A 541 12.19 -63.90 7.75
N MET A 542 12.83 -63.08 8.60
CA MET A 542 13.36 -63.54 9.90
C MET A 542 12.23 -63.81 10.89
N ARG A 543 11.21 -62.93 10.98
CA ARG A 543 10.02 -63.16 11.81
C ARG A 543 9.27 -64.45 11.45
N ARG A 544 9.11 -64.74 10.15
CA ARG A 544 8.47 -66.00 9.70
C ARG A 544 9.27 -67.26 9.99
N LYS A 545 10.56 -67.16 10.33
CA LYS A 545 11.39 -68.30 10.76
C LYS A 545 11.35 -68.50 12.27
N GLU A 546 11.15 -67.44 13.06
CA GLU A 546 10.96 -67.53 14.51
C GLU A 546 9.58 -68.10 14.87
N ASP A 547 8.55 -67.89 14.05
CA ASP A 547 7.22 -68.49 14.24
C ASP A 547 7.14 -70.00 13.86
N LYS A 548 8.27 -70.63 13.48
CA LYS A 548 8.36 -72.06 13.12
C LYS A 548 9.51 -72.83 13.79
N ALA A 549 10.01 -72.33 14.93
CA ALA A 549 10.97 -73.06 15.77
C ALA A 549 10.35 -73.43 17.12
#